data_AF-V7GQX3-F1
#
_entry.id   AF-V7GQX3-F1
#
_cell.length_a   1.000
_cell.length_b   1.000
_cell.length_c   1.000
_cell.angle_alpha   90.00
_cell.angle_beta   90.00
_cell.angle_gamma   90.00
#
_symmetry.space_group_name_H-M   'P 1'
#
loop_
_entity.id
_entity.type
_entity.pdbx_description
1 polymer ?
#
loop_
_entity_poly.entity_id
_entity_poly.type
_entity_poly.pdbx_seq_one_letter_code
_entity_poly.pdbx_strand_id
1 'polypeptide(L)' 'MVFFTWAGFDEMDEVTGDGPAELLDDGSIDITFAYRNGDEAILKGKT' A
#
# COMPACT_ATOMS: atom_id res chain seq x y z
N MET A 1 9.82 -11.31 -2.89
CA MET A 1 9.51 -9.91 -3.20
C MET A 1 8.77 -9.79 -4.54
N VAL A 2 7.63 -9.11 -4.56
CA VAL A 2 6.88 -8.76 -5.77
C VAL A 2 6.64 -7.26 -5.81
N PHE A 3 6.60 -6.67 -7.00
CA PHE A 3 6.25 -5.26 -7.19
C PHE A 3 4.82 -5.16 -7.69
N PHE A 4 4.06 -4.21 -7.15
CA PHE A 4 2.66 -3.99 -7.53
C PHE A 4 2.36 -2.49 -7.68
N THR A 5 1.29 -2.19 -8.43
CA THR A 5 0.66 -0.87 -8.48
C THR A 5 -0.68 -0.95 -7.76
N TRP A 6 -1.10 0.12 -7.10
CA TRP A 6 -2.37 0.19 -6.41
C TRP A 6 -3.10 1.51 -6.72
N ALA A 7 -4.42 1.47 -6.60
CA ALA A 7 -5.31 2.62 -6.71
C ALA A 7 -6.30 2.60 -5.55
N GLY A 8 -6.63 3.77 -5.02
CA GLY A 8 -7.52 3.97 -3.89
C GLY A 8 -8.11 5.37 -3.87
N PHE A 9 -8.84 5.70 -2.81
CA PHE A 9 -9.40 7.04 -2.61
C PHE A 9 -9.02 7.55 -1.22
N ASP A 10 -8.58 8.80 -1.16
CA ASP A 10 -8.36 9.55 0.08
C ASP A 10 -9.08 10.89 -0.01
N GLU A 11 -9.81 11.29 1.04
CA GLU A 11 -10.61 12.53 1.06
C GLU A 11 -11.49 12.81 -0.19
N MET A 12 -11.99 11.76 -0.84
CA MET A 12 -12.75 11.79 -2.11
C MET A 12 -11.91 11.99 -3.39
N ASP A 13 -10.59 12.13 -3.27
CA ASP A 13 -9.65 12.19 -4.38
C ASP A 13 -9.04 10.81 -4.67
N GLU A 14 -8.86 10.52 -5.96
CA GLU A 14 -8.18 9.29 -6.39
C GLU A 14 -6.69 9.38 -6.09
N VAL A 15 -6.18 8.40 -5.36
CA VAL A 15 -4.76 8.25 -5.06
C VAL A 15 -4.23 6.96 -5.66
N THR A 16 -3.02 7.02 -6.19
CA THR A 16 -2.34 5.85 -6.77
C THR A 16 -0.91 5.77 -6.29
N GLY A 17 -0.36 4.56 -6.36
CA GLY A 17 1.02 4.34 -6.02
C GLY A 17 1.53 2.99 -6.49
N ASP A 18 2.74 2.68 -6.03
CA ASP A 18 3.39 1.41 -6.27
C ASP A 18 4.18 0.99 -5.03
N GLY A 19 4.67 -0.24 -5.02
CA GLY A 19 5.56 -0.67 -3.96
C GLY A 19 5.93 -2.15 -3.99
N PRO A 20 6.92 -2.53 -3.18
CA PRO A 20 7.27 -3.91 -2.95
C PRO A 20 6.37 -4.57 -1.89
N ALA A 21 6.16 -5.87 -2.05
CA ALA A 21 5.61 -6.76 -1.04
C ALA A 21 6.50 -7.99 -0.85
N GLU A 22 6.65 -8.46 0.40
CA GLU A 22 7.47 -9.60 0.79
C GLU A 22 6.71 -10.54 1.73
N LEU A 23 6.77 -11.84 1.47
CA LEU A 23 6.27 -12.87 2.38
C LEU A 23 7.36 -13.16 3.41
N LEU A 24 7.04 -12.98 4.69
CA LEU A 24 7.93 -13.24 5.81
C LEU A 24 7.85 -14.71 6.25
N ASP A 25 8.87 -15.16 6.98
CA ASP A 25 9.01 -16.56 7.42
C ASP A 25 7.89 -17.02 8.37
N ASP A 26 7.20 -16.09 9.03
CA ASP A 26 6.05 -16.36 9.90
C ASP A 26 4.72 -16.47 9.13
N GLY A 27 4.77 -16.33 7.80
CA GLY A 27 3.61 -16.39 6.92
C GLY A 27 2.85 -15.06 6.76
N SER A 28 3.30 -13.97 7.41
CA SER A 28 2.76 -12.63 7.19
C SER A 28 3.34 -11.98 5.93
N ILE A 29 2.65 -10.97 5.39
CA ILE A 29 3.12 -10.21 4.22
C ILE A 29 3.42 -8.78 4.66
N ASP A 30 4.66 -8.34 4.44
CA ASP A 30 5.05 -6.94 4.56
C ASP A 30 4.80 -6.23 3.21
N ILE A 31 4.16 -5.07 3.26
CA ILE A 31 3.73 -4.30 2.09
C ILE A 31 4.08 -2.83 2.32
N THR A 32 4.92 -2.27 1.45
CA THR A 32 5.20 -0.83 1.43
C THR A 32 4.32 -0.13 0.41
N PHE A 33 3.58 0.88 0.84
CA PHE A 33 2.80 1.75 -0.06
C PHE A 33 3.59 3.04 -0.35
N ALA A 34 4.19 3.14 -1.54
CA ALA A 34 4.81 4.39 -2.00
C ALA A 34 3.78 5.20 -2.80
N TYR A 35 3.33 6.31 -2.23
CA TYR A 35 2.43 7.26 -2.89
C TYR A 35 3.18 8.04 -3.95
N ARG A 36 2.58 8.22 -5.13
CA ARG A 36 3.19 9.00 -6.22
C ARG A 36 3.10 10.52 -6.04
N ASN A 37 2.21 11.00 -5.17
CA ASN A 37 1.89 12.42 -5.04
C ASN A 37 2.18 13.05 -3.65
N GLY A 38 2.80 12.30 -2.72
CA GLY A 38 3.26 12.87 -1.45
C GLY A 38 2.22 13.03 -0.34
N ASP A 39 0.96 12.63 -0.55
CA ASP A 39 -0.05 12.57 0.52
C ASP A 39 0.01 11.26 1.31
N GLU A 40 -0.18 11.34 2.63
CA GLU A 40 -0.08 10.23 3.59
C GLU A 40 -1.45 9.58 3.85
N ALA A 41 -1.87 8.59 3.06
CA ALA A 41 -3.08 7.86 3.42
C ALA A 41 -2.78 6.71 4.42
N ILE A 42 -3.61 6.64 5.48
CA ILE A 42 -3.52 5.61 6.52
C ILE A 42 -4.54 4.50 6.24
N LEU A 43 -4.10 3.35 5.76
CA LEU A 43 -4.94 2.16 5.67
C LEU A 43 -5.02 1.45 7.04
N LYS A 44 -6.22 1.37 7.62
CA LYS A 44 -6.47 0.59 8.84
C LYS A 44 -7.42 -0.57 8.54
N GLY A 45 -6.89 -1.78 8.54
CA GLY A 45 -7.69 -3.01 8.55
C GLY A 45 -7.97 -3.45 9.98
N LYS A 46 -9.22 -3.86 10.27
CA LYS A 46 -9.58 -4.51 11.54
C LYS A 46 -10.37 -5.77 11.24
N THR A 47 -10.00 -6.87 11.89
CA THR A 47 -10.71 -8.15 11.88
C THR A 47 -12.00 -8.10 12.67
#